data_AF-A0A7J2HS14-F1
#
_entry.id   AF-A0A7J2HS14-F1
#
_cell.length_a   1.000
_cell.length_b   1.000
_cell.length_c   1.000
_cell.angle_alpha   90.00
_cell.angle_beta   90.00
_cell.angle_gamma   90.00
#
_symmetry.space_group_name_H-M   'P 1'
#
loop_
_entity.id
_entity.type
_entity.pdbx_description
1 polymer ?
#
loop_
_entity_poly.entity_id
_entity_poly.type
_entity_poly.pdbx_seq_one_letter_code
_entity_poly.pdbx_strand_id
1 'polypeptide(L)'
;MSKRPRIFSSVTPEMIMGIADVIFDHGSRADLARIAISLQSDVDDLLPVVEVAESLGLVKVENGDISLTELGRKFVKARPSVKKLILRDALRRVEPFATVFKLIESKKEFTAEELFESLSSIREFS
;
A
#
# COMPACT_ATOMS: atom_id res chain seq x y z
N MET A 1 -10.79 -0.46 11.29
CA MET A 1 -9.48 -0.69 10.64
C MET A 1 -8.41 -0.09 11.53
N SER A 2 -7.52 -0.92 12.08
CA SER A 2 -6.46 -0.47 12.98
C SER A 2 -5.50 0.45 12.21
N LYS A 3 -5.29 1.69 12.68
CA LYS A 3 -4.35 2.67 12.07
C LYS A 3 -2.89 2.35 12.40
N ARG A 4 -2.53 1.08 12.54
CA ARG A 4 -1.14 0.66 12.76
C ARG A 4 -0.41 0.72 11.42
N PRO A 5 0.70 1.47 11.30
CA PRO A 5 1.58 1.36 10.15
C PRO A 5 2.18 -0.06 10.19
N ARG A 6 1.67 -0.97 9.37
CA ARG A 6 2.28 -2.29 9.19
C ARG A 6 3.38 -2.15 8.15
N ILE A 7 4.60 -1.97 8.64
CA ILE A 7 5.79 -1.98 7.79
C ILE A 7 6.13 -3.44 7.53
N PHE A 8 5.89 -3.89 6.32
CA PHE A 8 6.34 -5.19 5.86
C PHE A 8 7.66 -5.02 5.12
N SER A 9 8.78 -5.27 5.82
CA SER A 9 10.12 -5.16 5.23
C SER A 9 10.38 -6.16 4.09
N SER A 10 9.51 -7.17 3.95
CA SER A 10 9.54 -8.15 2.87
C SER A 10 8.82 -7.70 1.60
N VAL A 11 7.97 -6.66 1.65
CA VAL A 11 7.17 -6.23 0.50
C VAL A 11 7.93 -5.21 -0.33
N THR A 12 8.13 -5.53 -1.60
CA THR A 12 8.80 -4.63 -2.55
C THR A 12 7.79 -3.93 -3.47
N PRO A 13 8.16 -2.79 -4.09
CA PRO A 13 7.33 -2.14 -5.11
C PRO A 13 6.94 -3.06 -6.27
N GLU A 14 7.82 -4.00 -6.65
CA GLU A 14 7.59 -4.98 -7.70
C GLU A 14 6.47 -5.96 -7.33
N MET A 15 6.41 -6.41 -6.07
CA MET A 15 5.33 -7.27 -5.59
C MET A 15 3.97 -6.55 -5.66
N ILE A 16 3.94 -5.27 -5.28
CA ILE A 16 2.72 -4.44 -5.33
C ILE A 16 2.27 -4.23 -6.79
N MET A 17 3.21 -4.01 -7.71
CA MET A 17 2.90 -3.94 -9.14
C MET A 17 2.36 -5.27 -9.66
N GLY A 18 3.04 -6.36 -9.34
CA GLY A 18 2.66 -7.70 -9.78
C GLY A 18 1.27 -8.10 -9.32
N ILE A 19 0.93 -7.89 -8.04
CA ILE A 19 -0.42 -8.22 -7.56
C ILE A 19 -1.50 -7.38 -8.26
N ALA A 20 -1.23 -6.10 -8.49
CA ALA A 20 -2.18 -5.21 -9.19
C ALA A 20 -2.39 -5.63 -10.65
N ASP A 21 -1.33 -6.02 -11.34
CA ASP A 21 -1.38 -6.52 -12.72
C ASP A 21 -2.14 -7.86 -12.78
N VAL A 22 -1.88 -8.80 -11.87
CA VAL A 22 -2.61 -10.08 -11.80
C VAL A 22 -4.11 -9.86 -11.60
N ILE A 23 -4.51 -8.97 -10.67
CA ILE A 23 -5.94 -8.66 -10.45
C ILE A 23 -6.55 -8.01 -11.70
N PHE A 24 -5.79 -7.15 -12.38
CA PHE A 24 -6.24 -6.50 -13.61
C PHE A 24 -6.56 -7.54 -14.70
N ASP A 25 -5.66 -8.50 -14.90
CA ASP A 25 -5.79 -9.55 -15.91
C ASP A 25 -6.96 -10.50 -15.61
N HIS A 26 -7.36 -10.63 -14.34
CA HIS A 26 -8.54 -11.37 -13.89
C HIS A 26 -9.84 -10.54 -13.93
N GLY A 27 -9.89 -9.45 -14.69
CA GLY A 27 -11.10 -8.63 -14.81
C GLY A 27 -11.29 -7.62 -13.68
N SER A 28 -10.20 -7.21 -13.03
CA SER A 28 -10.16 -6.23 -11.93
C SER A 28 -10.82 -6.66 -10.61
N ARG A 29 -11.26 -7.92 -10.48
CA ARG A 29 -11.72 -8.55 -9.24
C ARG A 29 -11.35 -10.03 -9.26
N ALA A 30 -10.82 -10.53 -8.15
CA ALA A 30 -10.41 -11.92 -8.01
C ALA A 30 -10.55 -12.40 -6.56
N ASP A 31 -10.62 -13.72 -6.39
CA ASP A 31 -10.50 -14.38 -5.09
C ASP A 31 -9.00 -14.53 -4.76
N LEU A 32 -8.59 -14.07 -3.57
CA LEU A 32 -7.17 -14.07 -3.18
C LEU A 32 -6.59 -15.50 -3.09
N ALA A 33 -7.38 -16.47 -2.65
CA ALA A 33 -6.94 -17.87 -2.59
C ALA A 33 -6.70 -18.44 -3.99
N ARG A 34 -7.50 -18.02 -4.98
CA ARG A 34 -7.28 -18.41 -6.38
C ARG A 34 -5.99 -17.82 -6.94
N ILE A 35 -5.70 -16.55 -6.63
CA ILE A 35 -4.42 -15.93 -7.00
C ILE A 35 -3.24 -16.70 -6.40
N ALA A 36 -3.32 -17.05 -5.10
CA ALA A 36 -2.28 -17.81 -4.42
C ALA A 36 -2.01 -19.16 -5.12
N ILE A 37 -3.06 -19.90 -5.46
CA ILE A 37 -2.97 -21.15 -6.24
C ILE A 37 -2.29 -20.92 -7.59
N SER A 38 -2.68 -19.88 -8.32
CA SER A 38 -2.08 -19.55 -9.62
C SER A 38 -0.60 -19.18 -9.53
N LEU A 39 -0.18 -18.56 -8.42
CA LEU A 39 1.21 -18.19 -8.15
C LEU A 39 2.03 -19.30 -7.50
N GLN A 40 1.42 -20.46 -7.18
CA GLN A 40 2.04 -21.53 -6.38
C GLN A 40 2.61 -21.03 -5.05
N SER A 41 1.91 -20.08 -4.42
CA SER A 41 2.26 -19.47 -3.15
C SER A 41 1.19 -19.76 -2.09
N ASP A 42 1.54 -19.62 -0.82
CA ASP A 42 0.54 -19.63 0.25
C ASP A 42 -0.20 -18.29 0.29
N VAL A 43 -1.50 -18.34 0.62
CA VAL A 43 -2.32 -17.13 0.72
C VAL A 43 -1.76 -16.15 1.76
N ASP A 44 -1.19 -16.69 2.84
CA ASP A 44 -0.59 -15.93 3.93
C ASP A 44 0.65 -15.13 3.47
N ASP A 45 1.37 -15.61 2.45
CA ASP A 45 2.50 -14.90 1.86
C ASP A 45 2.05 -13.69 1.03
N LEU A 46 0.83 -13.74 0.49
CA LEU A 46 0.26 -12.64 -0.29
C LEU A 46 -0.37 -11.57 0.58
N LEU A 47 -0.82 -11.91 1.80
CA LEU A 47 -1.48 -10.98 2.71
C LEU A 47 -0.65 -9.70 2.95
N PRO A 48 0.66 -9.76 3.26
CA PRO A 48 1.49 -8.56 3.39
C PRO A 48 1.43 -7.64 2.16
N VAL A 49 1.55 -8.21 0.95
CA VAL A 49 1.56 -7.43 -0.30
C VAL A 49 0.20 -6.77 -0.52
N VAL A 50 -0.88 -7.51 -0.28
CA VAL A 50 -2.25 -7.02 -0.39
C VAL A 50 -2.52 -5.89 0.60
N GLU A 51 -2.09 -6.03 1.85
CA GLU A 51 -2.28 -5.00 2.88
C GLU A 51 -1.54 -3.70 2.55
N VAL A 52 -0.33 -3.80 1.99
CA VAL A 52 0.41 -2.61 1.53
C VAL A 52 -0.28 -1.98 0.30
N ALA A 53 -0.69 -2.80 -0.67
CA ALA A 53 -1.41 -2.31 -1.85
C ALA A 53 -2.74 -1.64 -1.48
N GLU A 54 -3.45 -2.16 -0.47
CA GLU A 54 -4.69 -1.58 0.06
C GLU A 54 -4.41 -0.27 0.79
N SER A 55 -3.35 -0.22 1.60
CA SER A 55 -2.92 1.01 2.29
C SER A 55 -2.56 2.13 1.31
N LEU A 56 -1.98 1.79 0.16
CA LEU A 56 -1.71 2.73 -0.95
C LEU A 56 -2.98 3.10 -1.74
N GLY A 57 -4.13 2.48 -1.44
CA GLY A 57 -5.40 2.69 -2.11
C GLY A 57 -5.46 2.13 -3.53
N LEU A 58 -4.58 1.20 -3.89
CA LEU A 58 -4.56 0.58 -5.22
C LEU A 58 -5.57 -0.56 -5.33
N VAL A 59 -5.75 -1.32 -4.24
CA VAL A 59 -6.71 -2.42 -4.15
C VAL A 59 -7.70 -2.20 -3.00
N LYS A 60 -8.78 -2.97 -3.00
CA LYS A 60 -9.75 -3.05 -1.92
C LYS A 60 -10.05 -4.52 -1.65
N VAL A 61 -10.03 -4.92 -0.39
CA VAL A 61 -10.36 -6.27 0.06
C VAL A 61 -11.73 -6.29 0.74
N GLU A 62 -12.61 -7.19 0.31
CA GLU A 62 -13.94 -7.38 0.91
C GLU A 62 -14.28 -8.87 0.95
N ASN A 63 -14.49 -9.42 2.16
CA ASN A 63 -14.90 -10.82 2.36
C ASN A 63 -14.00 -11.86 1.64
N GLY A 64 -12.69 -11.61 1.55
CA GLY A 64 -11.72 -12.49 0.89
C GLY A 64 -11.54 -12.24 -0.61
N ASP A 65 -12.44 -11.45 -1.22
CA ASP A 65 -12.26 -10.95 -2.58
C ASP A 65 -11.36 -9.71 -2.59
N ILE A 66 -10.52 -9.61 -3.61
CA ILE A 66 -9.68 -8.46 -3.89
C ILE A 66 -10.10 -7.81 -5.21
N SER A 67 -10.14 -6.48 -5.25
CA SER A 67 -10.48 -5.73 -6.45
C SER A 67 -9.61 -4.50 -6.63
N LEU A 68 -9.41 -4.06 -7.87
CA LEU A 68 -8.73 -2.79 -8.14
C LEU A 68 -9.65 -1.62 -7.80
N THR A 69 -9.10 -0.61 -7.14
CA THR A 69 -9.76 0.70 -7.06
C THR A 69 -9.66 1.43 -8.39
N GLU A 70 -10.30 2.60 -8.50
CA GLU A 70 -10.07 3.47 -9.67
C GLU A 70 -8.60 3.90 -9.79
N LEU A 71 -7.95 4.17 -8.65
CA LEU A 71 -6.52 4.48 -8.61
C LEU A 71 -5.67 3.30 -9.08
N GLY A 72 -5.99 2.09 -8.62
CA GLY A 72 -5.30 0.86 -9.05
C GLY A 72 -5.42 0.62 -10.56
N ARG A 73 -6.60 0.80 -11.14
CA ARG A 73 -6.79 0.70 -12.60
C ARG A 73 -5.97 1.73 -13.37
N LYS A 74 -5.89 2.98 -12.87
CA LYS A 74 -5.02 4.02 -13.46
C LYS A 74 -3.55 3.64 -13.32
N PHE A 75 -3.16 3.10 -12.17
CA PHE A 75 -1.79 2.68 -11.88
C PHE A 75 -1.31 1.56 -12.80
N VAL A 76 -2.09 0.49 -12.98
CA VAL A 76 -1.72 -0.64 -13.86
C VAL A 76 -1.48 -0.17 -15.30
N LYS A 77 -2.37 0.69 -15.83
CA LYS A 77 -2.30 1.21 -17.22
C LYS A 77 -1.27 2.33 -17.42
N ALA A 78 -0.70 2.87 -16.35
CA ALA A 78 0.19 4.02 -16.42
C ALA A 78 1.60 3.64 -16.89
N ARG A 79 2.25 4.57 -17.60
CA ARG A 79 3.69 4.48 -17.90
C ARG A 79 4.50 4.58 -16.60
N PRO A 80 5.74 4.05 -16.54
CA PRO A 80 6.56 4.05 -15.32
C PRO A 80 6.72 5.43 -14.65
N SER A 81 6.87 6.51 -15.43
CA SER A 81 6.95 7.88 -14.90
C SER A 81 5.68 8.30 -14.15
N VAL A 82 4.51 7.95 -14.67
CA VAL A 82 3.22 8.26 -14.07
C VAL A 82 2.95 7.37 -12.85
N LYS A 83 3.35 6.08 -12.89
CA LYS A 83 3.27 5.18 -11.72
C LYS A 83 3.99 5.77 -10.49
N LYS A 84 5.18 6.37 -10.69
CA LYS A 84 5.93 7.05 -9.61
C LYS A 84 5.16 8.23 -9.00
N LEU A 85 4.48 9.03 -9.83
CA LEU A 85 3.66 10.15 -9.33
C LEU A 85 2.46 9.65 -8.53
N ILE A 86 1.77 8.62 -9.04
CA ILE A 86 0.65 7.98 -8.32
C ILE A 86 1.10 7.47 -6.95
N LEU A 87 2.23 6.75 -6.89
CA LEU A 87 2.75 6.23 -5.63
C LEU A 87 3.15 7.35 -4.67
N ARG A 88 3.83 8.39 -5.15
CA ARG A 88 4.17 9.56 -4.33
C ARG A 88 2.93 10.18 -3.68
N ASP A 89 1.86 10.35 -4.46
CA ASP A 89 0.64 10.97 -3.96
C ASP A 89 -0.13 10.01 -3.02
N ALA A 90 -0.04 8.70 -3.23
CA ALA A 90 -0.56 7.69 -2.31
C ALA A 90 0.19 7.70 -0.96
N LEU A 91 1.52 7.77 -0.97
CA LEU A 91 2.38 7.78 0.23
C LEU A 91 2.06 8.95 1.16
N ARG A 92 1.55 10.08 0.66
CA ARG A 92 1.11 11.20 1.51
C ARG A 92 0.00 10.83 2.51
N ARG A 93 -0.66 9.69 2.34
CA ARG A 93 -1.74 9.20 3.20
C ARG A 93 -1.36 7.96 4.01
N VAL A 94 -0.13 7.46 3.86
CA VAL A 94 0.34 6.21 4.49
C VAL A 94 1.46 6.53 5.47
N GLU A 95 1.36 6.03 6.69
CA GLU A 95 2.43 6.16 7.67
C GLU A 95 3.61 5.21 7.35
N PRO A 96 4.86 5.59 7.65
CA PRO A 96 5.27 6.82 8.34
C PRO A 96 5.39 8.06 7.43
N PHE A 97 5.16 7.91 6.12
CA PHE A 97 5.39 8.97 5.15
C PHE A 97 4.46 10.16 5.34
N ALA A 98 3.19 9.93 5.69
CA ALA A 98 2.25 11.00 5.99
C ALA A 98 2.77 11.91 7.13
N THR A 99 3.31 11.34 8.21
CA THR A 99 3.96 12.11 9.27
C THR A 99 5.22 12.82 8.78
N VAL A 100 6.07 12.14 7.99
CA VAL A 100 7.26 12.77 7.38
C VAL A 100 6.88 14.00 6.55
N PHE A 101 5.87 13.92 5.68
CA PHE A 101 5.42 15.06 4.88
C PHE A 101 4.92 16.21 5.76
N LYS A 102 4.16 15.92 6.82
CA LYS A 102 3.72 16.95 7.78
C LYS A 102 4.89 17.60 8.52
N LEU A 103 5.91 16.83 8.90
CA LEU A 103 7.09 17.36 9.57
C LEU A 103 7.89 18.26 8.61
N ILE A 104 8.11 17.85 7.36
CA ILE A 104 8.79 18.66 6.34
C ILE A 104 8.02 19.97 6.07
N GLU A 105 6.68 19.92 6.03
CA GLU A 105 5.84 21.09 5.80
C GLU A 105 5.84 22.07 6.99
N SER A 106 6.01 21.58 8.23
CA SER A 106 6.05 22.41 9.44
C SER A 106 7.44 22.90 9.81
N LYS A 107 8.48 22.09 9.56
CA LYS A 107 9.89 22.40 9.80
C LYS A 107 10.76 21.84 8.67
N LYS A 108 11.71 22.65 8.20
CA LYS A 108 12.57 22.27 7.06
C LYS A 108 13.42 21.02 7.33
N GLU A 109 13.74 20.77 8.58
CA GLU A 109 14.57 19.64 9.04
C GLU A 109 13.97 19.10 10.35
N PHE A 110 14.12 17.79 10.58
CA PHE A 110 13.67 17.11 11.79
C PHE A 110 14.57 15.91 12.09
N THR A 111 14.65 15.48 13.35
CA THR A 111 15.44 14.32 13.75
C THR A 111 14.61 13.03 13.73
N ALA A 112 15.28 11.88 13.77
CA ALA A 112 14.60 10.59 13.85
C ALA A 112 13.78 10.46 15.15
N GLU A 113 14.25 11.05 16.25
CA GLU A 113 13.56 11.12 17.53
C GLU A 113 12.24 11.88 17.41
N GLU A 114 12.26 13.07 16.79
CA GLU A 114 11.05 13.87 16.60
C GLU A 114 10.02 13.18 15.67
N LEU A 115 10.50 12.43 14.66
CA LEU A 115 9.63 11.58 13.84
C LEU A 115 9.01 10.47 14.68
N PHE A 116 9.81 9.81 15.52
CA PHE A 116 9.34 8.73 16.38
C PHE A 116 8.32 9.22 17.42
N GLU A 117 8.56 10.38 18.04
CA GLU A 117 7.61 11.03 18.96
C GLU A 117 6.29 11.36 18.26
N SER A 118 6.37 11.96 17.06
CA SER A 118 5.18 12.29 16.26
C SER A 118 4.38 11.03 15.90
N LEU A 119 5.06 9.97 15.44
CA LEU A 119 4.43 8.69 15.13
C LEU A 119 3.82 8.01 16.37
N SER A 120 4.45 8.15 17.53
CA SER A 120 3.96 7.58 18.79
C SER A 120 2.70 8.29 19.29
N SER A 121 2.61 9.61 19.12
CA SER A 121 1.42 10.39 19.48
C SER A 121 0.17 10.02 18.66
N ILE A 122 0.36 9.56 17.42
CA ILE A 122 -0.74 9.12 16.54
C ILE A 122 -1.32 7.77 17.01
N ARG A 123 -0.50 6.95 17.69
CA ARG A 123 -0.87 5.60 18.12
C ARG A 123 -1.79 5.58 19.35
N GLU A 124 -1.85 6.64 20.14
CA GLU A 124 -2.69 6.68 21.35
C GLU A 124 -4.19 6.88 21.06
N PHE A 125 -4.57 7.15 19.80
CA PHE A 125 -5.95 7.49 19.40
C PHE A 125 -6.56 6.54 18.36
N SER A 126 -6.14 5.27 18.28
CA SER A 126 -6.73 4.25 17.37
C SER A 126 -6.66 2.84 17.92
#